data_AF-A0A378X1B2-F1
#
_entry.id   AF-A0A378X1B2-F1
#
_cell.length_a   1.000
_cell.length_b   1.000
_cell.length_c   1.000
_cell.angle_alpha   90.00
_cell.angle_beta   90.00
_cell.angle_gamma   90.00
#
_symmetry.space_group_name_H-M   'P 1'
#
loop_
_entity.id
_entity.type
_entity.pdbx_description
1 polymer ?
#
loop_
_entity_poly.entity_id
_entity_poly.type
_entity_poly.pdbx_seq_one_letter_code
_entity_poly.pdbx_strand_id
1 'polypeptide(L)' 'MNPSVGRIVHFQHPDVGVCPALITAVTAAGDVYLTVCPPGHPPAPLNDAHNEPIAVPFAENATDRHWSWPPRVER' A
#
# COMPACT_ATOMS: atom_id res chain seq x y z
N MET A 1 -4.88 -11.80 -7.74
CA MET A 1 -3.40 -11.82 -7.65
C MET A 1 -3.06 -11.89 -6.18
N ASN A 2 -2.00 -12.62 -5.80
CA ASN A 2 -1.63 -12.75 -4.39
C ASN A 2 -0.56 -11.72 -4.03
N PRO A 3 -0.67 -11.04 -2.87
CA PRO A 3 0.36 -10.13 -2.40
C PRO A 3 1.68 -10.88 -2.18
N SER A 4 2.79 -10.26 -2.56
CA SER A 4 4.14 -10.79 -2.34
C SER A 4 5.13 -9.64 -2.15
N VAL A 5 6.14 -9.87 -1.31
CA VAL A 5 7.20 -8.90 -1.04
C VAL A 5 7.89 -8.49 -2.34
N GLY A 6 8.18 -7.20 -2.48
CA GLY A 6 8.81 -6.64 -3.68
C GLY A 6 7.83 -6.19 -4.77
N ARG A 7 6.52 -6.41 -4.59
CA ARG A 7 5.51 -5.92 -5.53
C ARG A 7 5.15 -4.47 -5.28
N ILE A 8 4.98 -3.72 -6.37
CA ILE A 8 4.40 -2.37 -6.35
C ILE A 8 2.87 -2.49 -6.45
N VAL A 9 2.19 -1.78 -5.57
CA VAL A 9 0.72 -1.70 -5.48
C VAL A 9 0.27 -0.25 -5.42
N HIS A 10 -1.03 -0.03 -5.53
CA HIS A 10 -1.63 1.26 -5.19
C HIS A 10 -1.97 1.29 -3.71
N PHE A 11 -1.68 2.41 -3.06
CA PHE A 11 -2.11 2.70 -1.70
C PHE A 11 -2.97 3.97 -1.70
N GLN A 12 -4.13 3.90 -1.08
CA GLN A 12 -5.02 5.05 -0.91
C GLN A 12 -4.59 5.86 0.32
N HIS A 13 -3.68 6.81 0.12
CA HIS A 13 -3.20 7.67 1.18
C HIS A 13 -4.23 8.76 1.51
N PRO A 14 -4.59 8.98 2.78
CA PRO A 14 -5.64 9.94 3.17
C PRO A 14 -5.42 11.36 2.64
N ASP A 15 -4.19 11.85 2.68
CA ASP A 15 -3.89 13.26 2.34
C ASP A 15 -3.53 13.50 0.87
N VAL A 16 -3.03 12.49 0.15
CA VAL A 16 -2.49 12.66 -1.23
C VAL A 16 -3.24 11.84 -2.28
N GLY A 17 -4.19 11.01 -1.87
CA GLY A 17 -4.91 10.09 -2.74
C GLY A 17 -4.09 8.84 -3.11
N VAL A 18 -4.32 8.30 -4.30
CA VAL A 18 -3.63 7.09 -4.77
C VAL A 18 -2.15 7.39 -4.99
N CYS A 19 -1.29 6.60 -4.36
CA CYS A 19 0.15 6.65 -4.59
C CYS A 19 0.74 5.23 -4.70
N PRO A 20 1.90 5.08 -5.37
CA PRO A 20 2.57 3.80 -5.44
C PRO A 20 3.16 3.42 -4.08
N ALA A 21 3.08 2.14 -3.73
CA ALA A 21 3.67 1.59 -2.53
C ALA A 21 4.32 0.22 -2.81
N LEU A 22 5.40 -0.09 -2.09
CA LEU A 22 6.10 -1.37 -2.16
C LEU A 22 5.68 -2.27 -1.00
N ILE A 23 5.27 -3.50 -1.29
CA ILE A 23 5.04 -4.52 -0.27
C ILE A 23 6.38 -4.94 0.33
N THR A 24 6.53 -4.75 1.64
CA THR A 24 7.73 -5.13 2.40
C THR A 24 7.53 -6.39 3.24
N ALA A 25 6.30 -6.69 3.65
CA ALA A 25 5.91 -7.93 4.30
C ALA A 25 4.44 -8.25 4.04
N VAL A 26 4.08 -9.52 4.19
CA VAL A 26 2.70 -10.04 4.05
C VAL A 26 2.37 -10.81 5.32
N THR A 27 1.24 -10.50 5.94
CA THR A 27 0.78 -11.18 7.16
C THR A 27 0.12 -12.52 6.81
N ALA A 28 -0.08 -13.39 7.81
CA ALA A 28 -0.81 -14.64 7.63
C ALA A 28 -2.29 -14.43 7.22
N ALA A 29 -2.86 -13.25 7.55
CA ALA A 29 -4.22 -12.88 7.17
C ALA A 29 -4.31 -12.33 5.73
N GLY A 30 -3.17 -12.06 5.08
CA GLY A 30 -3.10 -11.50 3.73
C GLY A 30 -3.00 -9.98 3.66
N ASP A 31 -2.99 -9.29 4.80
CA ASP A 31 -2.66 -7.86 4.89
C ASP A 31 -1.17 -7.63 4.60
N VAL A 32 -0.80 -6.40 4.28
CA VAL A 32 0.57 -6.08 3.82
C VAL A 32 1.17 -4.91 4.58
N TYR A 33 2.48 -4.95 4.82
CA TYR A 33 3.23 -3.78 5.25
C TYR A 33 3.80 -3.07 4.04
N LEU A 34 3.74 -1.74 4.03
CA LEU A 34 4.08 -0.93 2.87
C LEU A 34 5.19 0.06 3.16
N THR A 35 6.07 0.26 2.17
CA THR A 35 6.81 1.52 2.02
C THR A 35 6.09 2.35 0.95
N VAL A 36 5.55 3.48 1.34
CA VAL A 36 4.76 4.37 0.48
C VAL A 36 5.68 5.37 -0.20
N CYS A 37 5.39 5.69 -1.47
CA CYS A 37 6.13 6.68 -2.26
C CYS A 37 5.19 7.84 -2.65
N PRO A 38 4.85 8.76 -1.72
CA PRO A 38 3.97 9.87 -2.03
C PRO A 38 4.66 10.90 -2.95
N PRO A 39 3.92 11.57 -3.84
CA PRO A 39 4.49 12.62 -4.69
C PRO A 39 5.15 13.73 -3.86
N GLY A 40 6.38 14.12 -4.22
CA GLY A 40 7.09 15.23 -3.57
C GLY A 40 7.73 14.88 -2.21
N HIS A 41 7.62 13.63 -1.74
CA HIS A 41 8.21 13.18 -0.48
C HIS A 41 9.09 11.94 -0.69
N PRO A 42 10.14 11.75 0.13
CA PRO A 42 10.91 10.50 0.12
C PRO A 42 10.03 9.29 0.46
N PRO A 43 10.35 8.10 -0.08
CA PRO A 43 9.70 6.87 0.33
C PRO A 43 9.87 6.61 1.83
N ALA A 44 8.78 6.21 2.50
CA ALA A 44 8.79 5.95 3.94
C ALA A 44 7.88 4.75 4.29
N PRO A 45 8.21 3.97 5.34
CA PRO A 45 7.31 2.96 5.87
C PRO A 45 5.98 3.57 6.31
N LEU A 46 4.88 2.86 6.06
CA LEU A 46 3.58 3.26 6.58
C LEU A 46 3.46 2.84 8.06
N ASN A 47 3.40 3.83 8.92
CA ASN A 47 3.29 3.65 10.36
C ASN A 47 2.02 4.33 10.91
N ASP A 48 1.62 3.94 12.12
CA ASP A 48 0.56 4.63 12.86
C ASP A 48 1.06 5.94 13.54
N ALA A 49 0.20 6.54 14.36
CA ALA A 49 0.50 7.77 15.10
C ALA A 49 1.61 7.60 16.16
N HIS A 50 1.96 6.37 16.51
CA HIS A 50 3.03 6.03 17.45
C HIS A 50 4.33 5.63 16.73
N ASN A 51 4.38 5.77 15.40
CA ASN A 51 5.49 5.37 14.55
C ASN A 51 5.75 3.85 14.53
N GLU A 52 4.70 3.05 14.73
CA GLU A 52 4.76 1.59 14.63
C GLU A 52 4.24 1.11 13.26
N PRO A 53 4.85 0.08 12.63
CA PRO A 53 4.40 -0.44 11.35
C PRO A 53 2.95 -0.95 11.42
N ILE A 54 2.14 -0.56 10.43
CA ILE A 54 0.75 -1.02 10.33
C ILE A 54 0.55 -1.98 9.16
N ALA A 55 -0.22 -3.03 9.42
CA ALA A 55 -0.71 -3.92 8.38
C ALA A 55 -1.87 -3.24 7.63
N VAL A 56 -1.77 -3.23 6.31
CA VAL A 56 -2.70 -2.55 5.41
C VAL A 56 -3.61 -3.58 4.76
N PRO A 57 -4.93 -3.46 4.93
CA PRO A 57 -5.89 -4.37 4.31
C PRO A 57 -6.06 -4.11 2.81
N PHE A 58 -6.44 -5.15 2.09
CA PHE A 58 -6.79 -5.07 0.67
C PHE A 58 -8.20 -4.49 0.48
N ALA A 59 -8.38 -3.66 -0.55
CA ALA A 59 -9.68 -3.32 -1.09
C ALA A 59 -9.64 -3.35 -2.62
N GLU A 60 -10.70 -3.91 -3.23
CA GLU A 60 -10.84 -3.90 -4.70
C GLU A 60 -11.05 -2.48 -5.23
N ASN A 61 -11.78 -1.67 -4.48
CA ASN A 61 -12.05 -0.27 -4.78
C ASN A 61 -11.14 0.66 -3.96
N ALA A 62 -10.96 1.89 -4.42
CA ALA A 62 -10.20 2.92 -3.70
C ALA A 62 -10.89 3.27 -2.37
N THR A 63 -10.38 2.68 -1.28
CA THR A 63 -10.84 2.91 0.10
C THR A 63 -9.67 3.43 0.92
N ASP A 64 -9.90 4.50 1.68
CA ASP A 64 -8.84 5.13 2.48
C ASP A 64 -8.11 4.11 3.35
N ARG A 65 -6.78 4.20 3.37
CA ARG A 65 -5.89 3.30 4.12
C ARG A 65 -5.97 1.83 3.70
N HIS A 66 -6.42 1.55 2.47
CA HIS A 66 -6.34 0.24 1.86
C HIS A 66 -5.37 0.24 0.69
N TRP A 67 -4.84 -0.93 0.38
CA TRP A 67 -4.08 -1.14 -0.85
C TRP A 67 -4.94 -1.86 -1.88
N SER A 68 -4.63 -1.63 -3.16
CA SER A 68 -5.28 -2.28 -4.29
C SER A 68 -4.27 -2.61 -5.38
N TRP A 69 -4.65 -3.51 -6.29
CA TRP A 69 -3.83 -3.78 -7.46
C TRP A 69 -3.88 -2.59 -8.42
N PRO A 70 -2.76 -2.21 -9.06
CA PRO A 70 -2.80 -1.26 -10.16
C PRO A 70 -3.77 -1.75 -11.25
N PRO A 71 -4.51 -0.84 -11.91
CA PRO A 71 -5.45 -1.22 -12.95
C PRO A 71 -4.71 -2.00 -14.04
N ARG A 72 -5.30 -3.11 -14.47
CA ARG A 72 -4.75 -3.87 -15.59
C ARG A 72 -4.98 -3.03 -16.84
N VAL A 73 -3.90 -2.59 -17.47
CA VAL A 73 -3.99 -2.09 -18.84
C VAL A 73 -4.23 -3.32 -19.71
N GLU A 74 -5.46 -3.51 -20.19
CA GLU A 74 -5.71 -4.42 -21.29
C GLU A 74 -4.91 -3.92 -22.50
N ARG A 75 -3.93 -4.73 -22.93
CA ARG A 75 -3.17 -4.50 -24.15
C ARG A 75 -3.70 -5.41 -25.24
#